data_AF-A0A1J9P8M4-F1
#
_entry.id   AF-A0A1J9P8M4-F1
#
_cell.length_a   1.000
_cell.length_b   1.000
_cell.length_c   1.000
_cell.angle_alpha   90.00
_cell.angle_beta   90.00
_cell.angle_gamma   90.00
#
_symmetry.space_group_name_H-M   'P 1'
#
loop_
_entity.id
_entity.type
_entity.pdbx_description
1 polymer ?
#
loop_
_entity_poly.entity_id
_entity_poly.type
_entity_poly.pdbx_seq_one_letter_code
_entity_poly.pdbx_strand_id
1 'polypeptide(L)'
;MPNGEYEPTNTLHTQEDPTLALPKTDVKVVELTMKQWHQKLGHLNPADIAKMAADPRVGMRIIGDRGSPFCKVCIQAKMTRPTFAPMTRATKRAMRFFIDLAGGGKTLFDGNDIPTRGVQATG
;
A
#
# COMPACT_ATOMS: atom_id res chain seq x y z
N MET A 1 -29.99 71.39 25.09
CA MET A 1 -30.13 70.55 23.88
C MET A 1 -28.73 70.13 23.40
N PRO A 2 -28.59 68.95 22.78
CA PRO A 2 -27.46 68.04 22.96
C PRO A 2 -26.46 68.00 21.77
N ASN A 3 -25.50 67.08 21.88
CA ASN A 3 -24.62 66.50 20.85
C ASN A 3 -23.32 67.28 20.54
N GLY A 4 -22.13 66.66 20.49
CA GLY A 4 -21.88 65.23 20.38
C GLY A 4 -20.42 64.82 20.57
N GLU A 5 -20.28 63.51 20.61
CA GLU A 5 -19.07 62.71 20.68
C GLU A 5 -18.17 62.97 19.47
N TYR A 6 -16.86 63.02 19.71
CA TYR A 6 -15.87 62.53 18.75
C TYR A 6 -14.83 61.70 19.52
N GLU A 7 -14.72 60.42 19.15
CA GLU A 7 -13.65 59.50 19.53
C GLU A 7 -12.82 59.25 18.27
N PRO A 8 -11.49 59.12 18.39
CA PRO A 8 -10.90 57.98 17.72
C PRO A 8 -9.78 57.30 18.53
N THR A 9 -10.09 56.07 18.96
CA THR A 9 -9.41 54.83 18.53
C THR A 9 -7.89 54.79 18.64
N ASN A 10 -7.40 54.15 19.71
CA ASN A 10 -6.45 53.04 19.57
C ASN A 10 -6.16 52.40 20.93
N THR A 11 -6.95 51.40 21.30
CA THR A 11 -6.49 50.34 22.18
C THR A 11 -6.61 49.04 21.40
N LEU A 12 -5.45 48.45 21.10
CA LEU A 12 -5.29 47.09 20.62
C LEU A 12 -5.95 46.15 21.63
N HIS A 13 -7.22 45.86 21.43
CA HIS A 13 -7.85 44.68 21.99
C HIS A 13 -7.30 43.50 21.19
N THR A 14 -6.27 42.84 21.71
CA THR A 14 -5.93 41.48 21.31
C THR A 14 -7.12 40.62 21.71
N GLN A 15 -8.13 40.55 20.84
CA GLN A 15 -9.13 39.51 20.89
C GLN A 15 -8.36 38.21 20.66
N GLU A 16 -8.26 37.40 21.70
CA GLU A 16 -7.88 36.01 21.56
C GLU A 16 -8.94 35.36 20.67
N ASP A 17 -8.59 35.17 19.40
CA ASP A 17 -9.45 34.66 18.36
C ASP A 17 -9.95 33.26 18.79
N PRO A 18 -11.22 33.10 19.21
CA PRO A 18 -11.72 31.84 19.76
C PRO A 18 -11.74 30.73 18.70
N THR A 19 -11.49 31.09 17.45
CA THR A 19 -11.43 30.23 16.28
C THR A 19 -10.21 29.30 16.26
N LEU A 20 -9.17 29.58 17.06
CA LEU A 20 -7.98 28.71 17.21
C LEU A 20 -7.99 27.85 18.48
N ALA A 21 -9.03 27.97 19.31
CA ALA A 21 -9.21 27.06 20.43
C ALA A 21 -9.55 25.68 19.86
N LEU A 22 -8.56 24.76 19.84
CA LEU A 22 -8.82 23.35 19.59
C LEU A 22 -9.99 22.94 20.48
N PRO A 23 -11.08 22.39 19.91
CA PRO A 23 -12.16 21.91 20.74
C PRO A 23 -11.55 20.87 21.67
N LYS A 24 -11.72 21.07 22.98
CA LYS A 24 -11.45 20.06 24.01
C LYS A 24 -12.48 18.96 23.82
N THR A 25 -12.37 18.23 22.71
CA THR A 25 -13.11 17.00 22.52
C THR A 25 -12.48 16.01 23.48
N ASP A 26 -13.31 15.37 24.29
CA ASP A 26 -12.91 14.17 25.02
C ASP A 26 -12.51 13.13 23.98
N VAL A 27 -11.22 13.10 23.62
CA VAL A 27 -10.68 12.13 22.69
C VAL A 27 -10.84 10.77 23.34
N LYS A 28 -11.84 10.02 22.89
CA LYS A 28 -12.15 8.70 23.41
C LYS A 28 -10.97 7.78 23.14
N VAL A 29 -10.23 7.45 24.20
CA VAL A 29 -9.09 6.54 24.10
C VAL A 29 -9.60 5.14 23.78
N VAL A 30 -9.14 4.59 22.66
CA VAL A 30 -9.44 3.23 22.23
C VAL A 30 -8.26 2.34 22.55
N GLU A 31 -8.55 1.23 23.22
CA GLU A 31 -7.56 0.27 23.67
C GLU A 31 -7.65 -1.01 22.86
N LEU A 32 -6.59 -1.33 22.13
CA LEU A 32 -6.50 -2.55 21.36
C LEU A 32 -5.08 -3.11 21.45
N THR A 33 -4.95 -4.41 21.23
CA THR A 33 -3.63 -5.06 21.10
C THR A 33 -2.91 -4.58 19.84
N MET A 34 -1.58 -4.73 19.80
CA MET A 34 -0.80 -4.42 18.60
C MET A 34 -1.32 -5.14 17.35
N LYS A 35 -1.74 -6.42 17.48
CA LYS A 35 -2.31 -7.21 16.39
C LYS A 35 -3.63 -6.61 15.86
N GLN A 36 -4.51 -6.18 16.76
CA GLN A 36 -5.79 -5.58 16.38
C GLN A 36 -5.59 -4.22 15.73
N TRP A 37 -4.70 -3.37 16.25
CA TRP A 37 -4.34 -2.12 15.60
C TRP A 37 -3.72 -2.35 14.22
N HIS A 38 -2.83 -3.33 14.11
CA HIS A 38 -2.21 -3.73 12.84
C HIS A 38 -3.26 -4.12 11.80
N GLN A 39 -4.28 -4.88 12.17
CA GLN A 39 -5.37 -5.22 11.24
C GLN A 39 -6.27 -4.02 10.93
N LYS A 40 -6.67 -3.25 11.96
CA LYS A 40 -7.60 -2.11 11.82
C LYS A 40 -7.03 -0.98 10.97
N LEU A 41 -5.72 -0.80 10.98
CA LEU A 41 -5.01 0.24 10.25
C LEU A 41 -4.46 -0.23 8.89
N GLY A 42 -4.98 -1.34 8.35
CA GLY A 42 -4.60 -1.81 7.02
C GLY A 42 -3.19 -2.39 6.96
N HIS A 43 -2.84 -3.22 7.95
CA HIS A 43 -1.56 -3.95 7.99
C HIS A 43 -0.32 -3.07 8.14
N LEU A 44 -0.48 -1.91 8.80
CA LEU A 44 0.61 -0.97 9.05
C LEU A 44 1.75 -1.59 9.88
N ASN A 45 2.97 -1.14 9.63
CA ASN A 45 4.14 -1.58 10.37
C ASN A 45 4.01 -1.28 11.89
N PRO A 46 4.30 -2.24 12.79
CA PRO A 46 4.17 -2.06 14.24
C PRO A 46 4.92 -0.86 14.81
N ALA A 47 6.07 -0.51 14.24
CA ALA A 47 6.82 0.69 14.67
C ALA A 47 6.05 1.98 14.39
N ASP A 48 5.30 2.05 13.29
CA ASP A 48 4.52 3.23 12.94
C ASP A 48 3.23 3.31 13.74
N ILE A 49 2.65 2.16 14.09
CA ILE A 49 1.53 2.08 15.06
C ILE A 49 1.98 2.57 16.44
N ALA A 50 3.18 2.18 16.88
CA ALA A 50 3.74 2.64 18.15
C ALA A 50 3.98 4.15 18.17
N LYS A 51 4.43 4.75 17.05
CA LYS A 51 4.56 6.21 16.91
C LYS A 51 3.21 6.90 17.01
N MET A 52 2.16 6.39 16.36
CA MET A 52 0.82 6.97 16.45
C MET A 52 0.23 6.87 17.85
N ALA A 53 0.44 5.74 18.55
CA ALA A 53 -0.02 5.58 19.93
C ALA A 53 0.75 6.44 20.94
N ALA A 54 1.90 7.01 20.55
CA ALA A 54 2.61 7.98 21.37
C ALA A 54 1.98 9.38 21.32
N ASP A 55 1.18 9.69 20.30
CA ASP A 55 0.46 10.96 20.21
C ASP A 55 -0.91 10.87 20.92
N PRO A 56 -1.08 11.57 22.07
CA PRO A 56 -2.33 11.53 22.83
C PRO A 56 -3.53 12.09 22.06
N ARG A 57 -3.31 12.91 21.02
CA ARG A 57 -4.38 13.49 20.20
C ARG A 57 -5.10 12.45 19.34
N VAL A 58 -4.44 11.33 19.06
CA VAL A 58 -4.98 10.27 18.21
C VAL A 58 -5.94 9.36 18.99
N GLY A 59 -5.88 9.37 20.33
CA GLY A 59 -6.75 8.55 21.17
C GLY A 59 -6.47 7.04 21.05
N MET A 60 -5.23 6.66 20.71
CA MET A 60 -4.84 5.28 20.55
C MET A 60 -4.03 4.79 21.76
N ARG A 61 -4.41 3.66 22.34
CA ARG A 61 -3.63 2.96 23.36
C ARG A 61 -3.40 1.52 22.97
N ILE A 62 -2.15 1.07 23.11
CA ILE A 62 -1.73 -0.30 22.82
C ILE A 62 -1.64 -1.07 24.14
N ILE A 63 -2.44 -2.11 24.27
CA ILE A 63 -2.43 -3.02 25.42
C ILE A 63 -1.62 -4.29 25.11
N GLY A 64 -0.92 -4.83 26.11
CA GLY A 64 -0.11 -6.04 25.99
C GLY A 64 1.21 -5.83 25.24
N ASP A 65 1.67 -6.87 24.55
CA ASP A 65 2.94 -6.86 23.80
C ASP A 65 2.89 -5.88 22.61
N ARG A 66 3.98 -5.12 22.45
CA ARG A 66 4.20 -4.16 21.36
C ARG A 66 5.07 -4.74 20.25
N GLY A 67 5.50 -6.00 20.37
CA GLY A 67 6.24 -6.73 19.36
C GLY A 67 5.48 -6.86 18.04
N SER A 68 6.22 -7.23 16.98
CA SER A 68 5.62 -7.46 15.67
C SER A 68 4.69 -8.67 15.72
N PRO A 69 3.37 -8.50 15.50
CA PRO A 69 2.45 -9.62 15.53
C PRO A 69 2.68 -10.52 14.32
N PHE A 70 2.54 -11.83 14.51
CA PHE A 70 2.44 -12.76 13.39
C PHE A 70 1.17 -12.44 12.58
N CYS A 71 1.36 -12.08 11.31
CA CYS A 71 0.28 -11.73 10.39
C CYS A 71 0.47 -12.44 9.05
N LYS A 72 -0.36 -13.47 8.79
CA LYS A 72 -0.31 -14.30 7.58
C LYS A 72 -0.44 -13.46 6.30
N VAL A 73 -1.35 -12.48 6.29
CA VAL A 73 -1.59 -11.59 5.14
C VAL A 73 -0.34 -10.79 4.80
N CYS A 74 0.31 -10.20 5.82
CA CYS A 74 1.55 -9.44 5.63
C CYS A 74 2.69 -10.31 5.10
N ILE A 75 2.82 -11.53 5.61
CA ILE A 75 3.85 -12.46 5.15
C ILE A 75 3.64 -12.79 3.67
N GLN A 76 2.42 -13.14 3.28
CA GLN A 76 2.09 -13.44 1.89
C GLN A 76 2.28 -12.22 0.97
N ALA A 77 1.89 -11.04 1.42
CA ALA A 77 2.05 -9.80 0.66
C ALA A 77 3.51 -9.33 0.54
N LYS A 78 4.34 -9.62 1.55
CA LYS A 78 5.77 -9.27 1.58
C LYS A 78 6.69 -10.42 1.17
N MET A 79 6.14 -11.50 0.63
CA MET A 79 6.95 -12.60 0.12
C MET A 79 7.71 -12.12 -1.12
N THR A 80 8.97 -11.77 -0.94
CA THR A 80 9.89 -11.56 -2.05
C THR A 80 10.35 -12.92 -2.56
N ARG A 81 10.13 -13.18 -3.85
CA ARG A 81 10.71 -14.36 -4.48
C ARG A 81 12.24 -14.19 -4.52
N PRO A 82 13.04 -15.20 -4.15
CA PRO A 82 14.47 -15.17 -4.43
C PRO A 82 14.69 -15.02 -5.94
N THR A 83 15.76 -14.31 -6.32
CA THR A 83 16.16 -14.20 -7.72
C THR A 83 16.40 -15.58 -8.31
N PHE A 84 15.97 -15.77 -9.55
CA PHE A 84 16.28 -17.00 -10.27
C PHE A 84 17.77 -17.07 -10.54
N ALA A 85 18.37 -18.24 -10.31
CA ALA A 85 19.70 -18.51 -10.80
C ALA A 85 19.71 -18.46 -12.34
N PRO A 86 20.74 -17.87 -12.97
CA PRO A 86 20.84 -17.85 -14.42
C PRO A 86 20.94 -19.28 -14.97
N MET A 87 20.17 -19.57 -16.00
CA MET A 87 20.23 -20.87 -16.68
C MET A 87 21.45 -20.91 -17.59
N THR A 88 22.25 -21.97 -17.51
CA THR A 88 23.40 -22.15 -18.40
C THR A 88 22.96 -22.47 -19.84
N ARG A 89 23.69 -21.91 -20.81
CA ARG A 89 23.43 -22.14 -22.24
C ARG A 89 23.94 -23.52 -22.64
N ALA A 90 23.19 -24.22 -23.50
CA ALA A 90 23.65 -25.46 -24.11
C ALA A 90 24.86 -25.19 -25.04
N THR A 91 25.94 -25.95 -24.85
CA THR A 91 27.19 -25.80 -25.60
C THR A 91 27.29 -26.74 -26.80
N LYS A 92 26.42 -27.75 -26.88
CA LYS A 92 26.35 -28.73 -27.97
C LYS A 92 25.07 -28.56 -28.77
N ARG A 93 25.15 -28.82 -30.08
CA ARG A 93 23.99 -28.81 -30.99
C ARG A 93 22.97 -29.87 -30.54
N ALA A 94 21.68 -29.57 -30.70
CA ALA A 94 20.55 -30.44 -30.35
C ALA A 94 20.48 -30.91 -28.87
N MET A 95 21.24 -30.28 -27.96
CA MET A 95 21.27 -30.67 -26.54
C MET A 95 20.04 -30.17 -25.77
N ARG A 96 19.44 -29.05 -26.19
CA ARG A 96 18.20 -28.51 -25.62
C ARG A 96 17.46 -27.70 -26.68
N PHE A 97 16.18 -28.00 -26.87
CA PHE A 97 15.28 -27.23 -27.72
C PHE A 97 14.34 -26.42 -26.83
N PHE A 98 14.22 -25.13 -27.12
CA PHE A 98 13.18 -24.28 -26.55
C PHE A 98 12.14 -24.09 -27.64
N ILE A 99 10.97 -24.66 -27.42
CA ILE A 99 9.82 -24.51 -28.31
C ILE A 99 8.83 -23.64 -27.56
N ASP A 100 8.49 -22.51 -28.14
CA ASP A 100 7.48 -21.61 -27.62
C ASP A 100 6.40 -21.40 -28.67
N LEU A 101 5.16 -21.32 -28.23
CA LEU A 101 4.03 -21.02 -29.09
C LEU A 101 3.71 -19.54 -28.91
N ALA A 102 3.95 -18.75 -29.96
CA ALA A 102 3.57 -17.35 -30.00
C ALA A 102 2.27 -17.17 -30.81
N GLY A 103 1.33 -16.38 -30.29
CA GLY A 103 0.04 -16.08 -30.94
C GLY A 103 -1.19 -16.49 -30.13
N GLY A 104 -2.37 -16.04 -30.58
CA GLY A 104 -3.67 -16.24 -29.91
C GLY A 104 -4.82 -15.61 -30.69
N GLY A 105 -6.02 -16.21 -30.65
CA GLY A 105 -7.18 -15.69 -31.38
C GLY A 105 -7.06 -15.90 -32.90
N LYS A 106 -7.11 -14.82 -33.69
CA LYS A 106 -7.10 -14.87 -35.16
C LYS A 106 -5.80 -15.37 -35.80
N THR A 107 -4.72 -15.52 -35.03
CA THR A 107 -3.41 -16.00 -35.52
C THR A 107 -3.15 -17.47 -35.22
N LEU A 108 -4.08 -18.15 -34.55
CA LEU A 108 -4.05 -19.59 -34.32
C LEU A 108 -5.31 -20.18 -34.95
N PHE A 109 -5.18 -20.62 -36.20
CA PHE A 109 -6.17 -21.40 -36.95
C PHE A 109 -7.50 -20.66 -37.20
N ASP A 110 -7.63 -20.01 -38.35
CA ASP A 110 -8.89 -19.42 -38.82
C ASP A 110 -9.74 -20.38 -39.67
N GLY A 111 -9.32 -21.64 -39.77
CA GLY A 111 -9.99 -22.69 -40.54
C GLY A 111 -9.59 -22.75 -42.02
N ASN A 112 -8.79 -21.81 -42.52
CA ASN A 112 -8.24 -21.84 -43.90
C ASN A 112 -6.78 -22.31 -43.97
N ASP A 113 -6.12 -22.51 -42.82
CA ASP A 113 -4.75 -23.05 -42.75
C ASP A 113 -4.75 -24.57 -42.99
N ILE A 114 -4.75 -24.98 -44.26
CA ILE A 114 -4.53 -26.39 -44.64
C ILE A 114 -3.04 -26.69 -44.41
N PRO A 115 -2.67 -27.68 -43.57
CA PRO A 115 -1.26 -28.04 -43.43
C PRO A 115 -0.76 -28.57 -44.77
N THR A 116 0.15 -27.85 -45.42
CA THR A 116 0.92 -28.38 -46.54
C THR A 116 1.67 -29.61 -46.06
N ARG A 117 1.20 -30.79 -46.47
CA ARG A 117 1.96 -32.04 -46.30
C ARG A 117 3.32 -31.81 -46.94
N GLY A 118 4.37 -31.91 -46.14
CA GLY A 118 5.75 -31.83 -46.63
C GLY A 118 5.93 -32.79 -47.81
N VAL A 119 6.50 -32.28 -48.90
CA VAL A 119 6.80 -33.06 -50.09
C VAL A 119 7.73 -34.21 -49.68
N GLN A 120 7.27 -35.45 -49.85
CA GLN A 120 8.13 -36.61 -49.72
C GLN A 120 9.12 -36.57 -50.89
N ALA A 121 10.41 -36.38 -50.59
CA ALA A 121 11.46 -36.52 -51.57
C ALA A 121 11.52 -38.00 -51.98
N THR A 122 11.05 -38.30 -53.18
CA THR A 122 11.26 -39.60 -53.83
C THR A 122 12.71 -39.66 -54.30
N GLY A 123 13.49 -40.58 -53.73
CA GLY A 123 14.79 -41.00 -54.25
C GLY A 123 14.65 -42.11 -55.29
#